data_AF-A0A4Q5M322-F1
#
_entry.id   AF-A0A4Q5M322-F1
#
_cell.length_a   1.000
_cell.length_b   1.000
_cell.length_c   1.000
_cell.angle_alpha   90.00
_cell.angle_beta   90.00
_cell.angle_gamma   90.00
#
_symmetry.space_group_name_H-M   'P 1'
#
loop_
_entity.id
_entity.type
_entity.pdbx_description
1 polymer ?
#
loop_
_entity_poly.entity_id
_entity_poly.type
_entity_poly.pdbx_seq_one_letter_code
_entity_poly.pdbx_strand_id
1 'polypeptide(L)'
;MNKSYSLYAILFLLFLSIGSKAQQNTDNGKLTVLKTPDFEVNGKGTSTYWGKTNWVSLPQRRKDGKVYVTDAKVLYSDTGIYFLFHCQDSLITSTLKEDFANYIWKT
;
A
#
# COMPACT_ATOMS: atom_id res chain seq x y z
N MET A 1 6.70 -41.35 -24.88
CA MET A 1 7.24 -40.39 -23.90
C MET A 1 6.10 -39.54 -23.34
N ASN A 2 5.76 -39.77 -22.06
CA ASN A 2 5.55 -38.70 -21.08
C ASN A 2 4.16 -38.01 -21.01
N LYS A 3 3.06 -38.73 -21.29
CA LYS A 3 1.69 -38.19 -21.11
C LYS A 3 1.39 -37.76 -19.66
N SER A 4 2.04 -38.38 -18.67
CA SER A 4 1.95 -38.00 -17.25
C SER A 4 2.58 -36.64 -16.93
N TYR A 5 3.64 -36.23 -17.63
CA TYR A 5 4.29 -34.92 -17.42
C TYR A 5 3.47 -33.76 -17.99
N SER A 6 2.65 -34.04 -19.02
CA SER A 6 1.71 -33.07 -19.59
C SER A 6 0.60 -32.69 -18.60
N LEU A 7 0.14 -33.64 -17.79
CA LEU A 7 -0.88 -33.40 -16.76
C LEU A 7 -0.34 -32.55 -15.59
N TYR A 8 0.89 -32.80 -15.14
CA TYR A 8 1.55 -31.96 -14.13
C TYR A 8 1.88 -30.55 -14.65
N ALA A 9 2.21 -30.41 -15.94
CA ALA A 9 2.44 -29.10 -16.56
C ALA A 9 1.15 -28.25 -16.60
N ILE A 10 0.00 -28.86 -16.87
CA ILE A 10 -1.30 -28.18 -16.83
C ILE A 10 -1.68 -27.78 -15.39
N LEU A 11 -1.40 -28.64 -14.41
CA LEU A 11 -1.67 -28.33 -13.00
C LEU A 11 -0.76 -27.19 -12.47
N PHE A 12 0.49 -27.12 -12.94
CA PHE A 12 1.43 -26.05 -12.63
C PHE A 12 1.00 -24.71 -13.27
N LEU A 13 0.47 -24.73 -14.49
CA LEU A 13 -0.09 -23.55 -15.16
C LEU A 13 -1.37 -23.03 -14.49
N LEU A 14 -2.21 -23.91 -13.93
CA LEU A 14 -3.40 -23.53 -13.14
C LEU A 14 -3.06 -22.95 -11.75
N PHE A 15 -1.91 -23.30 -11.18
CA PHE A 15 -1.46 -22.71 -9.91
C PHE A 15 -0.90 -21.28 -10.08
N LEU A 16 -0.36 -20.95 -11.26
CA LEU A 16 0.16 -19.60 -11.56
C LEU A 16 -0.94 -18.54 -11.73
N SER A 17 -2.19 -18.92 -12.00
CA SER A 17 -3.29 -17.98 -12.27
C SER A 17 -4.06 -17.50 -11.04
N ILE A 18 -3.79 -18.03 -9.84
CA ILE A 18 -4.55 -17.68 -8.62
C ILE A 18 -4.08 -16.33 -8.00
N GLY A 19 -2.98 -15.76 -8.49
CA GLY A 19 -2.45 -14.47 -8.06
C GLY A 19 -3.15 -13.25 -8.68
N SER A 20 -4.48 -13.19 -8.68
CA SER A 20 -5.18 -11.96 -9.09
C SER A 20 -4.95 -10.87 -8.03
N LYS A 21 -3.94 -10.01 -8.25
CA LYS A 21 -3.82 -8.74 -7.54
C LYS A 21 -5.08 -7.93 -7.88
N ALA A 22 -5.91 -7.63 -6.88
CA ALA A 22 -7.06 -6.76 -7.08
C ALA A 22 -6.57 -5.41 -7.64
N GLN A 23 -6.97 -5.11 -8.87
CA GLN A 23 -6.55 -3.89 -9.57
C GLN A 23 -7.28 -2.70 -8.96
N GLN A 24 -6.62 -1.99 -8.03
CA GLN A 24 -7.07 -0.68 -7.59
C GLN A 24 -6.93 0.29 -8.78
N ASN A 25 -8.07 0.62 -9.38
CA ASN A 25 -8.16 1.54 -10.50
C ASN A 25 -8.14 2.97 -9.94
N THR A 26 -7.08 3.71 -10.23
CA THR A 26 -6.96 5.13 -9.86
C THR A 26 -7.47 5.96 -11.02
N ASP A 27 -8.79 6.00 -11.22
CA ASP A 27 -9.39 6.79 -12.30
C ASP A 27 -10.34 7.85 -11.71
N ASN A 28 -10.23 9.08 -12.21
CA ASN A 28 -11.03 10.25 -11.81
C ASN A 28 -10.96 10.68 -10.32
N GLY A 29 -9.80 10.55 -9.67
CA GLY A 29 -9.60 11.04 -8.30
C GLY A 29 -10.34 10.23 -7.23
N LYS A 30 -10.83 9.03 -7.58
CA LYS A 30 -11.42 8.07 -6.65
C LYS A 30 -10.43 6.94 -6.39
N LEU A 31 -10.35 6.51 -5.13
CA LEU A 31 -9.56 5.34 -4.73
C LEU A 31 -10.49 4.30 -4.12
N THR A 32 -10.57 3.13 -4.76
CA THR A 32 -11.25 1.97 -4.17
C THR A 32 -10.36 1.35 -3.11
N VAL A 33 -10.77 1.44 -1.85
CA VAL A 33 -10.07 0.82 -0.71
C VAL A 33 -10.64 -0.58 -0.48
N LEU A 34 -9.78 -1.57 -0.27
CA LEU A 34 -10.19 -2.96 -0.09
C LEU A 34 -10.44 -3.28 1.39
N LYS A 35 -11.47 -4.09 1.63
CA LYS A 35 -11.79 -4.60 2.97
C LYS A 35 -10.81 -5.69 3.38
N THR A 36 -10.40 -5.69 4.63
CA THR A 36 -9.58 -6.72 5.26
C THR A 36 -10.09 -7.03 6.67
N PRO A 37 -9.86 -8.25 7.19
CA PRO A 37 -9.97 -8.49 8.63
C PRO A 37 -9.00 -7.59 9.39
N ASP A 38 -9.33 -7.32 10.65
CA ASP A 38 -8.45 -6.61 11.57
C ASP A 38 -7.11 -7.33 11.69
N PHE A 39 -6.05 -6.54 11.73
CA PHE A 39 -4.70 -7.05 11.93
C PHE A 39 -3.87 -6.09 12.78
N GLU A 40 -2.86 -6.64 13.44
CA GLU A 40 -1.96 -5.86 14.28
C GLU A 40 -1.02 -5.01 13.43
N VAL A 41 -0.95 -3.71 13.72
CA VAL A 41 -0.04 -2.77 13.08
C VAL A 41 1.23 -2.66 13.91
N ASN A 42 2.32 -3.25 13.41
CA ASN A 42 3.61 -3.30 14.10
C ASN A 42 4.63 -2.24 13.62
N GLY A 43 4.22 -1.32 12.74
CA GLY A 43 5.08 -0.30 12.14
C GLY A 43 6.09 -0.80 11.09
N LYS A 44 6.24 -2.11 10.88
CA LYS A 44 7.20 -2.69 9.92
C LYS A 44 6.62 -2.89 8.51
N GLY A 45 5.30 -2.77 8.36
CA GLY A 45 4.64 -2.97 7.05
C GLY A 45 4.69 -4.40 6.52
N THR A 46 4.97 -5.40 7.36
CA THR A 46 5.18 -6.81 6.95
C THR A 46 3.91 -7.65 6.86
N SER A 47 2.75 -7.07 7.22
CA SER A 47 1.46 -7.77 7.13
C SER A 47 1.18 -8.23 5.69
N THR A 48 0.78 -9.50 5.54
CA THR A 48 0.45 -10.09 4.23
C THR A 48 -0.73 -9.38 3.55
N TYR A 49 -1.58 -8.73 4.34
CA TYR A 49 -2.71 -7.94 3.85
C TYR A 49 -2.27 -6.76 2.96
N TRP A 50 -1.08 -6.19 3.17
CA TRP A 50 -0.53 -5.15 2.30
C TRP A 50 -0.26 -5.64 0.88
N GLY A 51 -0.18 -6.96 0.67
CA GLY A 51 -0.08 -7.57 -0.65
C GLY A 51 -1.35 -7.48 -1.48
N LYS A 52 -2.51 -7.18 -0.85
CA LYS A 52 -3.83 -7.10 -1.49
C LYS A 52 -4.11 -5.76 -2.17
N THR A 53 -3.45 -4.69 -1.71
CA THR A 53 -3.60 -3.32 -2.20
C THR A 53 -2.35 -2.88 -2.96
N ASN A 54 -2.54 -2.07 -3.99
CA ASN A 54 -1.48 -1.44 -4.77
C ASN A 54 -1.04 -0.14 -4.10
N TRP A 55 0.18 0.28 -4.42
CA TRP A 55 0.65 1.62 -4.07
C TRP A 55 -0.14 2.66 -4.87
N VAL A 56 -0.54 3.72 -4.19
CA VAL A 56 -1.20 4.89 -4.76
C VAL A 56 -0.27 6.07 -4.61
N SER A 57 0.10 6.69 -5.73
CA SER A 57 0.97 7.86 -5.70
C SER A 57 0.19 9.11 -5.33
N LEU A 58 0.67 9.83 -4.33
CA LEU A 58 0.07 11.07 -3.86
C LEU A 58 0.71 12.23 -4.62
N PRO A 59 -0.07 13.01 -5.40
CA PRO A 59 0.48 14.09 -6.19
C PRO A 59 1.01 15.21 -5.28
N GLN A 60 2.22 15.68 -5.58
CA GLN A 60 2.82 16.81 -4.89
C GLN A 60 2.00 18.08 -5.14
N ARG A 61 1.58 18.75 -4.06
CA ARG A 61 0.69 19.93 -4.15
C ARG A 61 1.41 21.20 -4.62
N ARG A 62 2.61 21.47 -4.10
CA ARG A 62 3.40 22.66 -4.42
C ARG A 62 4.54 22.27 -5.35
N LYS A 63 4.70 22.98 -6.46
CA LYS A 63 5.83 22.80 -7.39
C LYS A 63 6.92 23.83 -7.05
N ASP A 64 7.74 23.53 -6.06
CA ASP A 64 8.82 24.39 -5.55
C ASP A 64 10.21 23.99 -6.10
N GLY A 65 10.23 23.19 -7.16
CA GLY A 65 11.46 22.76 -7.86
C GLY A 65 12.11 21.50 -7.30
N LYS A 66 11.69 21.02 -6.12
CA LYS A 66 12.08 19.71 -5.58
C LYS A 66 10.92 18.74 -5.76
N VAL A 67 11.22 17.50 -6.14
CA VAL A 67 10.19 16.44 -6.28
C VAL A 67 10.46 15.37 -5.24
N TYR A 68 9.52 15.21 -4.33
CA TYR A 68 9.55 14.18 -3.30
C TYR A 68 8.40 13.21 -3.53
N VAL A 69 8.72 11.97 -3.89
CA VAL A 69 7.71 10.94 -4.12
C VAL A 69 7.08 10.53 -2.80
N THR A 70 5.75 10.50 -2.76
CA THR A 70 4.98 9.98 -1.64
C THR A 70 3.96 8.99 -2.17
N ASP A 71 4.05 7.76 -1.70
CA ASP A 71 3.12 6.70 -2.04
C ASP A 71 2.42 6.17 -0.77
N ALA A 72 1.18 5.73 -0.91
CA ALA A 72 0.41 5.15 0.17
C ALA A 72 -0.28 3.85 -0.25
N LYS A 73 -0.41 2.93 0.69
CA LYS A 73 -1.33 1.79 0.64
C LYS A 73 -2.44 2.00 1.64
N VAL A 74 -3.66 1.65 1.26
CA VAL A 74 -4.84 1.89 2.08
C VAL A 74 -5.69 0.62 2.12
N LEU A 75 -6.07 0.22 3.33
CA LEU A 75 -6.99 -0.88 3.61
C LEU A 75 -8.02 -0.41 4.65
N TYR A 76 -9.18 -1.03 4.71
CA TYR A 76 -10.14 -0.78 5.78
C TYR A 76 -10.67 -2.09 6.36
N SER A 77 -11.13 -2.04 7.60
CA SER A 77 -11.84 -3.11 8.28
C SER A 77 -13.12 -2.57 8.94
N ASP A 78 -13.79 -3.40 9.72
CA ASP A 78 -14.99 -2.98 10.46
C ASP A 78 -14.66 -2.07 11.66
N THR A 79 -13.40 -2.05 12.13
CA THR A 79 -12.97 -1.25 13.28
C THR A 79 -12.17 -0.01 12.90
N GLY A 80 -11.61 0.06 11.69
CA GLY A 80 -10.81 1.20 11.29
C GLY A 80 -10.26 1.18 9.87
N ILE A 81 -9.40 2.17 9.60
CA ILE A 81 -8.72 2.35 8.32
C ILE A 81 -7.22 2.31 8.57
N TYR A 82 -6.50 1.58 7.72
CA TYR A 82 -5.08 1.38 7.81
C TYR A 82 -4.36 2.09 6.67
N PHE A 83 -3.32 2.85 7.01
CA PHE A 83 -2.45 3.51 6.06
C PHE A 83 -1.02 3.04 6.23
N LEU A 84 -0.36 2.78 5.10
CA LEU A 84 1.09 2.56 5.04
C LEU A 84 1.68 3.57 4.07
N PHE A 85 2.54 4.45 4.58
CA PHE A 85 3.18 5.49 3.79
C PHE A 85 4.62 5.11 3.42
N HIS A 86 5.01 5.50 2.21
CA HIS A 86 6.39 5.52 1.75
C HIS A 86 6.68 6.94 1.27
N CYS A 87 7.50 7.67 2.04
CA CYS A 87 7.82 9.07 1.77
C CYS A 87 9.31 9.22 1.49
N GLN A 88 9.64 9.81 0.35
CA GLN A 88 11.00 10.24 0.06
C GLN A 88 11.24 11.61 0.67
N ASP A 89 12.31 11.78 1.44
CA ASP A 89 12.73 13.07 1.97
C ASP A 89 14.27 13.13 2.02
N SER A 90 14.83 14.33 1.86
CA SER A 90 16.25 14.60 2.03
C SER A 90 16.65 14.81 3.50
N LEU A 91 15.73 15.26 4.36
CA LEU A 91 16.02 15.53 5.76
C LEU A 91 14.81 15.23 6.62
N ILE A 92 14.92 14.21 7.48
CA ILE A 92 13.88 13.87 8.45
C ILE A 92 14.20 14.55 9.78
N THR A 93 13.33 15.44 10.24
CA THR A 93 13.43 16.07 11.57
C THR A 93 12.16 15.81 12.37
N SER A 94 12.32 15.49 13.65
CA SER A 94 11.20 15.38 14.60
C SER A 94 11.61 16.02 15.92
N THR A 95 11.22 17.28 16.10
CA THR A 95 11.49 18.06 17.31
C THR A 95 10.36 17.98 18.32
N LEU A 96 9.20 17.46 17.90
CA LEU A 96 8.02 17.28 18.74
C LEU A 96 8.05 15.90 19.38
N LYS A 97 7.94 15.88 20.72
CA LYS A 97 8.00 14.65 21.53
C LYS A 97 6.67 14.25 22.15
N GLU A 98 5.66 15.09 22.00
CA GLU A 98 4.36 14.94 22.64
C GLU A 98 3.26 14.85 21.58
N ASP A 99 2.26 14.04 21.86
CA ASP A 99 1.04 13.95 21.06
C ASP A 99 0.23 15.25 21.19
N PHE A 100 -0.48 15.62 20.12
CA PHE A 100 -1.29 16.85 20.05
C PHE A 100 -0.52 18.16 20.28
N ALA A 101 0.81 18.15 20.15
CA ALA A 101 1.58 19.38 20.17
C ALA A 101 1.09 20.34 19.07
N ASN A 102 0.76 21.58 19.44
CA ASN A 102 0.13 22.60 18.59
C ASN A 102 0.93 23.02 17.33
N TYR A 103 2.07 22.41 17.06
CA TYR A 103 3.03 22.84 16.04
C TYR A 103 3.20 21.87 14.87
N ILE A 104 2.37 20.82 14.77
CA ILE A 104 2.43 19.86 13.65
C ILE A 104 2.12 20.54 12.29
N TRP A 105 1.38 21.66 12.29
CA TRP A 105 1.02 22.41 11.08
C TRP A 105 1.28 23.91 11.22
N LYS A 106 2.53 24.34 11.39
CA LYS A 106 2.86 25.77 11.24
C LYS A 106 2.98 26.08 9.73
N THR A 107 2.07 26.91 9.23
CA THR A 107 1.97 27.30 7.81
C THR A 107 3.09 28.26 7.41
#